data_AF-A0AAQ3PJ91-F1
#
_entry.id   AF-A0AAQ3PJ91-F1
#
_cell.length_a   1.000
_cell.length_b   1.000
_cell.length_c   1.000
_cell.angle_alpha   90.00
_cell.angle_beta   90.00
_cell.angle_gamma   90.00
#
_symmetry.space_group_name_H-M   'P 1'
#
loop_
_entity.id
_entity.type
_entity.pdbx_description
1 polymer ?
#
loop_
_entity_poly.entity_id
_entity_poly.type
_entity_poly.pdbx_seq_one_letter_code
_entity_poly.pdbx_strand_id
1 'polypeptide(L)'
;MANLNPLFKMPCRTTARNVCMRAFQEKKTELNDITPHNGIELFNQINNCIQDWSTEDKLFGTTQDNAAANNTMVDLLKQKLMSKKYLPPDVDLLHHQCAAHVFNLIVKNVLKFVKPTVVNICESVKYIRSSQSRKQTLKEIVA
;
A
#
# COMPACT_ATOMS: atom_id res chain seq x y z
N MET A 1 48.39 -13.09 18.49
CA MET A 1 47.48 -13.42 17.38
C MET A 1 46.21 -12.59 17.56
N ALA A 2 46.02 -11.55 16.74
CA ALA A 2 44.88 -10.65 16.88
C ALA A 2 43.61 -11.31 16.30
N ASN A 3 42.52 -11.28 17.06
CA ASN A 3 41.25 -11.91 16.75
C ASN A 3 40.55 -11.15 15.60
N LEU A 4 40.46 -11.76 14.43
CA LEU A 4 39.95 -11.18 13.18
C LEU A 4 38.41 -11.17 13.07
N ASN A 5 37.69 -11.03 14.19
CA ASN A 5 36.23 -10.92 14.16
C ASN A 5 35.81 -9.44 14.26
N PRO A 6 35.46 -8.76 13.16
CA PRO A 6 34.71 -7.53 13.26
C PRO A 6 33.36 -7.87 13.88
N LEU A 7 33.18 -7.50 15.15
CA LEU A 7 31.92 -7.57 15.88
C LEU A 7 30.90 -6.66 15.18
N PHE A 8 30.29 -7.16 14.10
CA PHE A 8 29.14 -6.53 13.49
C PHE A 8 27.98 -6.60 14.48
N LYS A 9 27.79 -5.52 15.25
CA LYS A 9 26.63 -5.39 16.12
C LYS A 9 25.42 -5.11 15.25
N MET A 10 24.52 -6.09 15.16
CA MET A 10 23.26 -5.91 14.47
C MET A 10 22.49 -4.73 15.11
N PRO A 11 22.09 -3.72 14.33
CA PRO A 11 21.40 -2.55 14.87
C PRO A 11 20.05 -2.96 15.49
N CYS A 12 19.62 -2.24 16.54
CA CYS A 12 18.33 -2.51 17.15
C CYS A 12 17.19 -2.23 16.16
N ARG A 13 16.04 -2.86 16.38
CA ARG A 13 14.85 -2.72 15.52
C ARG A 13 14.47 -1.26 15.30
N THR A 14 14.58 -0.42 16.32
CA THR A 14 14.26 1.02 16.23
C THR A 14 15.23 1.75 15.30
N THR A 15 16.54 1.49 15.42
CA THR A 15 17.55 2.09 14.55
C THR A 15 17.36 1.63 13.10
N ALA A 16 17.17 0.33 12.87
CA ALA A 16 16.90 -0.20 11.54
C ALA A 16 15.64 0.45 10.93
N ARG A 17 14.54 0.53 11.70
CA ARG A 17 13.31 1.22 11.28
C ARG A 17 13.58 2.66 10.89
N ASN A 18 14.26 3.43 11.74
CA ASN A 18 14.47 4.86 11.51
C ASN A 18 15.35 5.11 10.27
N VAL A 19 16.37 4.28 10.04
CA VAL A 19 17.22 4.33 8.85
C VAL A 19 16.40 4.01 7.60
N CYS A 20 15.63 2.91 7.60
CA CYS A 20 14.78 2.56 6.47
C CYS A 20 13.73 3.65 6.18
N MET A 21 13.09 4.19 7.22
CA MET A 21 12.11 5.25 7.06
C MET A 21 12.74 6.54 6.53
N ARG A 22 13.96 6.88 6.95
CA ARG A 22 14.67 8.05 6.43
C ARG A 22 15.00 7.89 4.95
N ALA A 23 15.62 6.78 4.57
CA ALA A 23 15.92 6.47 3.18
C ALA A 23 14.66 6.47 2.30
N PHE A 24 13.54 5.94 2.84
CA PHE A 24 12.24 6.00 2.18
C PHE A 24 11.77 7.45 1.97
N GLN A 25 11.85 8.33 2.98
CA GLN A 25 11.40 9.71 2.84
C GLN A 25 12.26 10.51 1.86
N GLU A 26 13.59 10.34 1.92
CA GLU A 26 14.54 10.96 0.99
C GLU A 26 14.20 10.57 -0.46
N LYS A 27 14.03 9.26 -0.72
CA LYS A 27 13.71 8.78 -2.06
C LYS A 27 12.29 9.19 -2.49
N LYS A 28 11.34 9.24 -1.55
CA LYS A 28 9.98 9.73 -1.80
C LYS A 28 9.99 11.18 -2.27
N THR A 29 10.78 12.05 -1.64
CA THR A 29 10.90 13.45 -2.06
C THR A 29 11.49 13.59 -3.46
N GLU A 30 12.50 12.79 -3.81
CA GLU A 30 13.06 12.75 -5.17
C GLU A 30 12.02 12.31 -6.22
N LEU A 31 11.16 11.35 -5.88
CA LEU A 31 10.12 10.84 -6.77
C LEU A 31 8.92 11.77 -6.93
N ASN A 32 8.63 12.62 -5.94
CA ASN A 32 7.41 13.45 -5.92
C ASN A 32 7.47 14.63 -6.91
N ASP A 33 8.66 15.02 -7.37
CA ASP A 33 8.87 16.09 -8.37
C ASP A 33 8.73 15.58 -9.81
N ILE A 34 8.54 14.27 -10.01
CA ILE A 34 8.53 13.63 -11.33
C ILE A 34 7.08 13.34 -11.73
N THR A 35 6.47 14.28 -12.45
CA THR A 35 5.20 14.06 -13.17
C THR A 35 5.51 13.80 -14.63
N PRO A 36 5.42 12.53 -15.08
CA PRO A 36 4.10 11.99 -15.39
C PRO A 36 3.86 10.57 -14.88
N HIS A 37 2.58 10.25 -14.61
CA HIS A 37 2.07 8.91 -14.27
C HIS A 37 2.06 7.96 -15.49
N ASN A 38 3.15 7.92 -16.27
CA ASN A 38 3.34 6.96 -17.35
C ASN A 38 4.15 5.77 -16.82
N GLY A 39 3.75 4.55 -17.16
CA GLY A 39 4.41 3.33 -16.70
C GLY A 39 5.89 3.22 -17.10
N ILE A 40 6.27 3.83 -18.22
CA ILE A 40 7.68 3.88 -18.68
C ILE A 40 8.54 4.72 -17.74
N GLU A 41 8.07 5.89 -17.34
CA GLU A 41 8.84 6.76 -16.44
C GLU A 41 8.96 6.14 -15.05
N LEU A 42 7.85 5.55 -14.55
CA LEU A 42 7.86 4.77 -13.31
C LEU A 42 8.89 3.64 -13.36
N PHE A 43 8.98 2.92 -14.48
CA PHE A 43 9.99 1.88 -14.68
C PHE A 43 11.40 2.44 -14.61
N ASN A 44 11.70 3.55 -15.29
CA ASN A 44 13.03 4.16 -15.26
C ASN A 44 13.45 4.53 -13.84
N GLN A 45 12.57 5.19 -13.10
CA GLN A 45 12.83 5.63 -11.73
C GLN A 45 13.04 4.44 -10.77
N ILE A 46 12.15 3.46 -10.81
CA ILE A 46 12.27 2.26 -9.96
C ILE A 46 13.53 1.48 -10.31
N ASN A 47 13.80 1.33 -11.60
CA ASN A 47 15.01 0.67 -12.06
C ASN A 47 16.27 1.39 -11.53
N ASN A 48 16.34 2.71 -11.61
CA ASN A 48 17.48 3.47 -11.07
C ASN A 48 17.65 3.20 -9.57
N CYS A 49 16.56 3.21 -8.79
CA CYS A 49 16.61 2.87 -7.37
C CYS A 49 17.17 1.47 -7.11
N ILE A 50 16.72 0.47 -7.87
CA ILE A 50 17.17 -0.92 -7.69
C ILE A 50 18.67 -1.04 -8.00
N GLN A 51 19.14 -0.36 -9.06
CA GLN A 51 20.56 -0.33 -9.44
C GLN A 51 21.41 0.42 -8.41
N ASP A 52 20.96 1.59 -7.95
CA ASP A 52 21.62 2.38 -6.89
C ASP A 52 21.80 1.55 -5.62
N TRP A 53 20.82 0.70 -5.31
CA TRP A 53 20.86 -0.17 -4.12
C TRP A 53 21.54 -1.52 -4.37
N SER A 54 21.91 -1.84 -5.62
CA SER A 54 22.49 -3.13 -6.00
C SER A 54 21.65 -4.31 -5.50
N THR A 55 20.36 -4.27 -5.83
CA THR A 55 19.35 -5.25 -5.37
C THR A 55 18.66 -6.00 -6.50
N GLU A 56 19.13 -5.88 -7.74
CA GLU A 56 18.49 -6.54 -8.89
C GLU A 56 18.41 -8.06 -8.72
N ASP A 57 19.45 -8.69 -8.17
CA ASP A 57 19.56 -10.13 -7.93
C ASP A 57 18.79 -10.60 -6.68
N LYS A 58 18.28 -9.66 -5.88
CA LYS A 58 17.57 -9.91 -4.61
C LYS A 58 16.09 -9.55 -4.68
N LEU A 59 15.63 -9.03 -5.81
CA LEU A 59 14.25 -8.62 -5.98
C LEU A 59 13.34 -9.85 -6.16
N PHE A 60 12.50 -10.11 -5.17
CA PHE A 60 11.55 -11.23 -5.18
C PHE A 60 10.10 -10.82 -5.48
N GLY A 61 9.76 -9.53 -5.33
CA GLY A 61 8.39 -9.06 -5.48
C GLY A 61 8.24 -7.55 -5.33
N THR A 62 7.11 -7.02 -5.79
CA THR A 62 6.77 -5.60 -5.65
C THR A 62 5.30 -5.45 -5.27
N THR A 63 5.00 -4.58 -4.30
CA THR A 63 3.62 -4.27 -3.91
C THR A 63 3.17 -2.96 -4.53
N GLN A 64 2.05 -2.97 -5.24
CA GLN A 64 1.61 -1.83 -6.03
C GLN A 64 0.12 -1.54 -5.79
N ASP A 65 -0.30 -0.31 -6.08
CA ASP A 65 -1.71 0.08 -6.10
C ASP A 65 -2.33 -0.19 -7.50
N ASN A 66 -3.66 -0.12 -7.59
CA ASN A 66 -4.41 -0.44 -8.81
C ASN A 66 -4.41 0.73 -9.82
N ALA A 67 -3.24 1.18 -10.22
CA ALA A 67 -3.06 2.16 -11.28
C ALA A 67 -2.64 1.45 -12.57
N ALA A 68 -3.23 1.80 -13.72
CA ALA A 68 -2.88 1.14 -14.99
C ALA A 68 -1.39 1.30 -15.36
N ALA A 69 -0.78 2.43 -14.98
CA ALA A 69 0.63 2.71 -15.20
C ALA A 69 1.57 1.71 -14.49
N ASN A 70 1.14 1.15 -13.36
CA ASN A 70 1.89 0.17 -12.60
C ASN A 70 2.05 -1.15 -13.35
N ASN A 71 1.00 -1.58 -14.09
CA ASN A 71 1.06 -2.79 -14.91
C ASN A 71 2.18 -2.69 -15.96
N THR A 72 2.21 -1.59 -16.71
CA THR A 72 3.26 -1.34 -17.71
C THR A 72 4.64 -1.31 -17.07
N MET A 73 4.78 -0.70 -15.89
CA MET A 73 6.05 -0.65 -15.18
C MET A 73 6.53 -2.05 -14.76
N VAL A 74 5.64 -2.90 -14.22
CA VAL A 74 5.95 -4.28 -13.82
C VAL A 74 6.39 -5.11 -15.00
N ASP A 75 5.68 -5.00 -16.12
CA ASP A 75 6.01 -5.77 -17.32
C ASP A 75 7.42 -5.46 -17.82
N LEU A 76 7.78 -4.16 -17.88
CA LEU A 76 9.12 -3.70 -18.25
C LEU A 76 10.18 -4.17 -17.24
N LEU A 77 9.88 -4.10 -15.94
CA LEU A 77 10.78 -4.55 -14.89
C LEU A 77 11.04 -6.06 -14.97
N LYS A 78 9.98 -6.85 -15.19
CA LYS A 78 10.07 -8.31 -15.37
C LYS A 78 10.96 -8.64 -16.57
N GLN A 79 10.72 -7.99 -17.72
CA GLN A 79 11.54 -8.19 -18.93
C GLN A 79 13.03 -7.89 -18.67
N LYS A 80 13.36 -6.82 -17.95
CA LYS A 80 14.73 -6.47 -17.62
C LYS A 80 15.41 -7.47 -16.67
N LEU A 81 14.70 -7.96 -15.67
CA LEU A 81 15.28 -8.92 -14.72
C LEU A 81 15.44 -10.31 -15.34
N MET A 82 14.51 -10.73 -16.21
CA MET A 82 14.63 -11.96 -16.98
C MET A 82 15.81 -11.89 -17.96
N SER A 83 16.01 -10.76 -18.66
CA SER A 83 17.13 -10.61 -19.60
C SER A 83 18.50 -10.64 -18.90
N LYS A 84 18.57 -10.16 -17.65
CA LYS A 84 19.74 -10.29 -16.78
C LYS A 84 19.88 -11.64 -16.07
N LYS A 85 18.94 -12.58 -16.24
CA LYS A 85 18.87 -13.88 -15.55
C LYS A 85 18.77 -13.77 -14.02
N TYR A 86 18.25 -12.67 -13.50
CA TYR A 86 17.97 -12.49 -12.07
C TYR A 86 16.61 -13.04 -11.66
N LEU A 87 15.69 -13.17 -12.62
CA LEU A 87 14.39 -13.78 -12.42
C LEU A 87 14.29 -15.07 -13.24
N PRO A 88 13.92 -16.22 -12.64
CA PRO A 88 13.64 -17.42 -13.39
C PRO A 88 12.47 -17.21 -14.37
N PRO A 89 12.46 -17.88 -15.55
CA PRO A 89 11.44 -17.69 -16.58
C PRO A 89 9.99 -17.92 -16.10
N ASP A 90 9.81 -18.81 -15.10
CA ASP A 90 8.50 -19.21 -14.57
C ASP A 90 8.11 -18.48 -13.28
N VAL A 91 8.92 -17.53 -12.81
CA VAL A 91 8.57 -16.73 -11.64
C VAL A 91 7.82 -15.49 -12.08
N ASP A 92 6.55 -15.42 -11.73
CA ASP A 92 5.88 -14.13 -11.64
C ASP A 92 6.52 -13.36 -10.48
N LEU A 93 7.06 -12.17 -10.78
CA LEU A 93 7.32 -11.18 -9.74
C LEU A 93 6.06 -11.10 -8.89
N LEU A 94 6.17 -11.34 -7.59
CA LEU A 94 5.03 -11.37 -6.69
C LEU A 94 4.27 -10.04 -6.81
N HIS A 95 3.25 -10.04 -7.65
CA HIS A 95 2.36 -8.93 -7.94
C HIS A 95 1.26 -8.98 -6.90
N HIS A 96 1.61 -8.57 -5.68
CA HIS A 96 0.64 -8.47 -4.62
C HIS A 96 0.00 -7.08 -4.67
N GLN A 97 -1.32 -7.05 -4.90
CA GLN A 97 -2.11 -5.89 -4.53
C GLN A 97 -1.83 -5.59 -3.06
N CYS A 98 -1.54 -4.32 -2.74
CA CYS A 98 -1.33 -3.91 -1.36
C CYS A 98 -2.52 -4.40 -0.49
N ALA A 99 -2.25 -5.02 0.67
CA ALA A 99 -3.31 -5.51 1.55
C ALA A 99 -4.30 -4.38 1.93
N ALA A 100 -3.79 -3.15 2.12
CA ALA A 100 -4.63 -1.97 2.35
C ALA A 100 -5.58 -1.69 1.18
N HIS A 101 -5.17 -1.97 -0.05
CA HIS A 101 -6.02 -1.85 -1.23
C HIS A 101 -7.14 -2.90 -1.23
N VAL A 102 -6.80 -4.17 -0.96
CA VAL A 102 -7.80 -5.25 -0.84
C VAL A 102 -8.83 -4.91 0.25
N PHE A 103 -8.36 -4.43 1.41
CA PHE A 103 -9.25 -3.95 2.47
C PHE A 103 -10.13 -2.78 2.01
N ASN A 104 -9.57 -1.80 1.30
CA ASN A 104 -10.35 -0.68 0.77
C ASN A 104 -11.45 -1.14 -0.20
N LEU A 105 -11.18 -2.14 -1.06
CA LEU A 105 -12.19 -2.72 -1.96
C LEU A 105 -13.30 -3.43 -1.18
N ILE A 106 -12.94 -4.26 -0.20
CA ILE A 106 -13.90 -4.95 0.68
C ILE A 106 -14.77 -3.93 1.41
N VAL A 107 -14.16 -2.95 2.07
CA VAL A 107 -14.87 -1.90 2.83
C VAL A 107 -15.78 -1.09 1.92
N LYS A 108 -15.31 -0.66 0.75
CA LYS A 108 -16.17 0.06 -0.22
C LYS A 108 -17.37 -0.78 -0.64
N ASN A 109 -17.19 -2.08 -0.86
CA ASN A 109 -18.28 -2.95 -1.25
C ASN A 109 -19.30 -3.11 -0.10
N VAL A 110 -18.83 -3.41 1.11
CA VAL A 110 -19.68 -3.51 2.31
C VAL A 110 -20.44 -2.20 2.56
N LEU A 111 -19.78 -1.04 2.42
CA LEU A 111 -20.42 0.26 2.59
C LEU A 111 -21.54 0.50 1.57
N LYS A 112 -21.46 -0.02 0.35
CA LYS A 112 -22.59 0.10 -0.61
C LYS A 112 -23.85 -0.58 -0.08
N PHE A 113 -23.72 -1.73 0.58
CA PHE A 113 -24.85 -2.46 1.16
C PHE A 113 -25.34 -1.84 2.47
N VAL A 114 -24.42 -1.35 3.32
CA VAL A 114 -24.75 -0.86 4.66
C VAL A 114 -25.24 0.60 4.65
N LYS A 115 -24.81 1.41 3.67
CA LYS A 115 -25.13 2.84 3.60
C LYS A 115 -26.65 3.14 3.60
N PRO A 116 -27.51 2.46 2.83
CA PRO A 116 -28.96 2.71 2.88
C PRO A 116 -29.55 2.46 4.27
N THR A 117 -29.15 1.36 4.92
CA THR A 117 -29.60 1.02 6.28
C THR A 117 -29.19 2.07 7.30
N VAL A 118 -27.91 2.51 7.25
CA VAL A 118 -27.42 3.57 8.15
C VAL A 118 -28.18 4.87 7.92
N VAL A 119 -28.45 5.24 6.66
CA VAL A 119 -29.26 6.42 6.33
C VAL A 119 -30.66 6.28 6.93
N ASN A 120 -31.34 5.14 6.76
CA ASN A 120 -32.68 4.93 7.30
C ASN A 120 -32.72 5.00 8.83
N ILE A 121 -31.72 4.44 9.51
CA ILE A 121 -31.59 4.53 10.98
C ILE A 121 -31.38 6.00 11.38
N CYS A 122 -30.47 6.70 10.73
CA CYS A 122 -30.20 8.11 11.01
C CYS A 122 -31.44 8.99 10.79
N GLU A 123 -32.19 8.79 9.70
CA GLU A 123 -33.42 9.53 9.43
C GLU A 123 -34.52 9.18 10.44
N SER A 124 -34.63 7.91 10.84
CA SER A 124 -35.56 7.50 11.89
C SER A 124 -35.24 8.16 13.24
N VAL A 125 -33.96 8.19 13.63
CA VAL A 125 -33.50 8.86 14.85
C VAL A 125 -33.73 10.37 14.78
N LYS A 126 -33.45 11.02 13.64
CA LYS A 126 -33.76 12.45 13.42
C LYS A 126 -35.26 12.72 13.54
N TYR A 127 -36.09 11.87 12.95
CA TYR A 127 -37.54 11.97 13.03
C TYR A 127 -38.03 11.87 14.47
N ILE A 128 -37.56 10.89 15.24
CA ILE A 128 -37.91 10.77 16.68
C ILE A 128 -37.45 12.01 17.44
N ARG A 129 -36.22 12.47 17.20
CA ARG A 129 -35.61 13.55 17.98
C ARG A 129 -36.25 14.93 17.75
N SER A 130 -36.92 15.13 16.62
CA SER A 130 -37.51 16.42 16.24
C SER A 130 -38.83 16.76 16.96
N SER A 131 -39.40 15.87 17.80
CA SER A 131 -40.52 16.20 18.68
C SER A 131 -40.43 15.50 20.02
N GLN A 132 -40.83 16.21 21.09
CA GLN A 132 -40.91 15.63 22.42
C GLN A 132 -42.01 14.56 22.54
N SER A 133 -43.14 14.75 21.85
CA SER A 133 -44.23 13.75 21.84
C SER A 133 -43.78 12.42 21.23
N ARG A 134 -43.08 12.46 20.09
CA ARG A 134 -42.55 11.27 19.42
C ARG A 134 -41.54 10.50 20.27
N LYS A 135 -40.68 11.21 21.01
CA LYS A 135 -39.76 10.58 21.98
C LYS A 135 -40.52 9.87 23.09
N GLN A 136 -41.59 10.48 23.60
CA GLN A 136 -42.38 9.93 24.69
C GLN A 136 -43.13 8.66 24.26
N THR A 137 -43.75 8.69 23.07
CA THR A 137 -44.40 7.51 22.48
C THR A 137 -43.41 6.35 22.28
N LEU A 138 -42.20 6.61 21.79
CA LEU A 138 -41.20 5.55 21.65
C LEU A 138 -40.80 4.94 23.00
N LYS A 139 -40.64 5.77 24.05
CA LYS A 139 -40.33 5.28 25.40
C LYS A 139 -41.44 4.37 25.93
N GLU A 140 -42.69 4.69 25.66
CA GLU A 140 -43.85 3.88 26.07
C GLU A 140 -43.93 2.55 25.32
N ILE A 141 -43.53 2.50 24.04
CA ILE A 141 -43.52 1.27 23.23
C ILE A 141 -42.37 0.33 23.64
N VAL A 142 -41.22 0.88 24.04
CA VAL A 142 -40.01 0.11 24.39
C VAL A 142 -40.02 -0.36 25.86
N ALA A 143 -40.89 0.22 26.69
CA ALA A 143 -41.09 -0.16 28.09
C ALA A 143 -41.77 -1.53 28.23
#